data_AF-A0A3C1KNL2-F1
#
_entry.id   AF-A0A3C1KNL2-F1
#
_cell.length_a   1.000
_cell.length_b   1.000
_cell.length_c   1.000
_cell.angle_alpha   90.00
_cell.angle_beta   90.00
_cell.angle_gamma   90.00
#
_symmetry.space_group_name_H-M   'P 1'
#
loop_
_entity.id
_entity.type
_entity.pdbx_description
1 polymer ?
#
loop_
_entity_poly.entity_id
_entity_poly.type
_entity_poly.pdbx_seq_one_letter_code
_entity_poly.pdbx_strand_id
1 'polypeptide(L)'
;MTDRRHDRDNFMNPRGRLQSNCHIGQVACGVTIVRLLLQFVTYRAPYMPSITRACSGLFLLCYFTLSVQAQETPLRFAVFGDSGYIPAYEDADASEPVPTTVEAYLAEQHEAWEKRHNNSEFRPAPNVFESTLGGFLPASGLYPVAWSMQDRCNQQGCEFAVMLGDNIYPDGATLGADTRFDSRRYTDMLHRPFRDLGNGVADFTIYSMLGNHDWHTSRESAMSQMLYLQAHPKFSMPGYFYRVSPPASKGQVELFVIDTEMLLAGTTVYKDKLAADGSGREASDDEREVFPAYIAPRNAEERNMVGWLENALAESTARWKIVLGHHALWSGGGSKFEKARALRKLILPTLCRHADAYFSGDDHMLEIYTDSCAQVEGALSEPLPTLVSGAGAKWRPHHPAFIAEQEKTYPELTTVWSRGSTWGFMYVVVEGDAMQIEAVVPATDFSRQSRVEHTATFRRRNRD
;
A
#
# COMPACT_ATOMS: atom_id res chain seq x y z
N MET A 1 9.18 19.37 60.73
CA MET A 1 9.82 20.67 61.01
C MET A 1 10.42 21.11 59.68
N THR A 2 9.98 22.11 58.92
CA THR A 2 9.18 23.35 59.06
C THR A 2 8.73 23.69 57.63
N ASP A 3 7.46 23.70 57.22
CA ASP A 3 6.34 24.65 57.41
C ASP A 3 6.58 26.14 57.05
N ARG A 4 5.51 26.74 56.46
CA ARG A 4 5.25 28.09 55.87
C ARG A 4 5.01 28.00 54.35
N ARG A 5 3.80 28.01 53.74
CA ARG A 5 2.47 28.68 53.93
C ARG A 5 2.43 30.20 53.69
N HIS A 6 1.35 30.59 52.97
CA HIS A 6 0.73 31.92 52.67
C HIS A 6 1.16 32.56 51.32
N ASP A 7 0.30 33.08 50.42
CA ASP A 7 -1.15 33.42 50.37
C ASP A 7 -1.58 33.44 48.87
N ARG A 8 -2.73 32.89 48.41
CA ARG A 8 -4.10 33.45 48.26
C ARG A 8 -4.23 34.94 47.90
N ASP A 9 -4.74 35.22 46.68
CA ASP A 9 -5.92 36.07 46.37
C ASP A 9 -6.12 36.12 44.84
N ASN A 10 -7.19 35.53 44.27
CA ASN A 10 -8.50 36.12 43.95
C ASN A 10 -8.45 37.46 43.20
N PHE A 11 -8.83 37.50 41.92
CA PHE A 11 -9.69 38.58 41.36
C PHE A 11 -10.32 38.20 40.00
N MET A 12 -11.65 38.14 40.03
CA MET A 12 -12.69 38.45 39.02
C MET A 12 -12.42 38.36 37.50
N ASN A 13 -13.26 37.53 36.88
CA ASN A 13 -13.86 37.68 35.56
C ASN A 13 -14.72 38.95 35.46
N PRO A 14 -14.80 39.62 34.29
CA PRO A 14 -16.15 39.82 33.76
C PRO A 14 -16.29 39.57 32.25
N ARG A 15 -17.48 39.05 31.95
CA ARG A 15 -18.12 38.86 30.66
C ARG A 15 -18.10 40.13 29.80
N GLY A 16 -17.77 39.99 28.51
CA GLY A 16 -18.05 40.97 27.46
C GLY A 16 -18.85 40.33 26.32
N ARG A 17 -20.16 40.58 26.28
CA ARG A 17 -21.02 40.41 25.09
C ARG A 17 -20.63 41.48 24.06
N LEU A 18 -20.56 41.11 22.78
CA LEU A 18 -20.71 42.04 21.68
C LEU A 18 -21.80 41.52 20.74
N GLN A 19 -22.90 42.28 20.69
CA GLN A 19 -23.96 42.20 19.68
C GLN A 19 -23.69 43.24 18.59
N SER A 20 -23.91 42.81 17.34
CA SER A 20 -24.47 43.51 16.16
C SER A 20 -24.08 44.96 15.82
N ASN A 21 -23.65 45.15 14.57
CA ASN A 21 -24.16 46.12 13.56
C ASN A 21 -23.57 45.67 12.20
N CYS A 22 -24.31 45.05 11.28
CA CYS A 22 -25.25 45.63 10.31
C CYS A 22 -24.68 46.84 9.55
N HIS A 23 -24.10 46.58 8.37
CA HIS A 23 -24.07 47.56 7.27
C HIS A 23 -24.44 46.87 5.95
N ILE A 24 -25.45 47.45 5.34
CA ILE A 24 -26.09 47.11 4.08
C ILE A 24 -25.20 47.59 2.92
N GLY A 25 -24.91 46.70 1.98
CA GLY A 25 -24.32 47.01 0.68
C GLY A 25 -24.99 46.18 -0.40
N GLN A 26 -25.88 46.80 -1.17
CA GLN A 26 -26.54 46.22 -2.33
C GLN A 26 -25.54 45.94 -3.45
N VAL A 27 -25.54 44.73 -4.00
CA VAL A 27 -25.12 44.48 -5.39
C VAL A 27 -26.13 43.52 -6.01
N ALA A 28 -26.78 43.99 -7.07
CA ALA A 28 -27.82 43.28 -7.80
C ALA A 28 -27.27 42.60 -9.06
N CYS A 29 -27.88 41.46 -9.36
CA CYS A 29 -28.14 40.82 -10.66
C CYS A 29 -27.01 40.36 -11.57
N GLY A 30 -27.12 39.09 -11.98
CA GLY A 30 -26.55 38.58 -13.23
C GLY A 30 -26.47 37.06 -13.32
N VAL A 31 -27.61 36.35 -13.27
CA VAL A 31 -27.67 34.92 -13.64
C VAL A 31 -27.78 34.81 -15.15
N THR A 32 -26.74 34.33 -15.82
CA THR A 32 -26.77 34.03 -17.26
C THR A 32 -27.04 32.54 -17.47
N ILE A 33 -28.28 32.22 -17.85
CA ILE A 33 -28.67 30.91 -18.39
C ILE A 33 -28.41 30.94 -19.90
N VAL A 34 -27.47 30.12 -20.38
CA VAL A 34 -27.25 29.90 -21.82
C VAL A 34 -28.28 28.90 -22.33
N ARG A 35 -29.32 29.38 -23.01
CA ARG A 35 -30.23 28.58 -23.85
C ARG A 35 -29.73 28.60 -25.29
N LEU A 36 -29.26 27.47 -25.81
CA LEU A 36 -29.03 27.30 -27.25
C LEU A 36 -30.38 27.15 -27.96
N LEU A 37 -30.73 28.11 -28.81
CA LEU A 37 -31.85 28.07 -29.75
C LEU A 37 -31.28 27.87 -31.16
N LEU A 38 -31.50 26.68 -31.74
CA LEU A 38 -31.27 26.41 -33.17
C LEU A 38 -32.39 27.07 -33.97
N GLN A 39 -32.08 28.17 -34.67
CA GLN A 39 -32.96 28.77 -35.67
C GLN A 39 -32.73 28.09 -37.03
N PHE A 40 -33.78 27.47 -37.56
CA PHE A 40 -33.87 27.07 -38.96
C PHE A 40 -34.09 28.31 -39.83
N VAL A 41 -33.10 28.64 -40.67
CA VAL A 41 -33.26 29.63 -41.74
C VAL A 41 -33.89 28.95 -42.95
N THR A 42 -35.10 29.36 -43.30
CA THR A 42 -35.74 29.00 -44.58
C THR A 42 -35.56 30.17 -45.55
N TYR A 43 -34.82 29.95 -46.63
CA TYR A 43 -34.72 30.89 -47.75
C TYR A 43 -35.71 30.46 -48.84
N ARG A 44 -36.63 31.37 -49.22
CA ARG A 44 -37.49 31.25 -50.41
C ARG A 44 -37.07 32.31 -51.43
N ALA A 45 -36.88 31.90 -52.68
CA ALA A 45 -36.90 32.76 -53.87
C ALA A 45 -37.33 31.92 -55.12
N PRO A 46 -37.86 32.54 -56.19
CA PRO A 46 -38.97 31.96 -56.97
C PRO A 46 -38.62 31.41 -58.39
N TYR A 47 -39.48 30.48 -58.84
CA TYR A 47 -39.99 30.17 -60.20
C TYR A 47 -39.09 30.06 -61.47
N MET A 48 -38.99 28.79 -61.95
CA MET A 48 -39.16 28.23 -63.33
C MET A 48 -38.13 28.50 -64.47
N PRO A 49 -38.04 27.63 -65.52
CA PRO A 49 -38.82 26.41 -65.84
C PRO A 49 -37.99 25.12 -66.12
N SER A 50 -38.75 24.04 -66.37
CA SER A 50 -38.39 22.63 -66.57
C SER A 50 -37.43 22.29 -67.71
N ILE A 51 -36.50 21.35 -67.46
CA ILE A 51 -36.04 20.35 -68.44
C ILE A 51 -35.89 18.99 -67.75
N THR A 52 -36.59 18.01 -68.28
CA THR A 52 -36.57 16.57 -67.96
C THR A 52 -35.22 15.93 -68.29
N ARG A 53 -34.65 15.18 -67.35
CA ARG A 53 -33.87 13.95 -67.63
C ARG A 53 -33.75 13.09 -66.38
N ALA A 54 -34.31 11.89 -66.47
CA ALA A 54 -34.19 10.85 -65.47
C ALA A 54 -32.75 10.29 -65.45
N CYS A 55 -32.13 10.26 -64.28
CA CYS A 55 -30.99 9.40 -63.99
C CYS A 55 -31.24 8.72 -62.65
N SER A 56 -31.60 7.43 -62.73
CA SER A 56 -31.72 6.53 -61.59
C SER A 56 -30.32 6.27 -61.03
N GLY A 57 -29.96 6.97 -59.95
CA GLY A 57 -28.74 6.72 -59.17
C GLY A 57 -29.13 6.17 -57.80
N LEU A 58 -29.00 4.87 -57.62
CA LEU A 58 -29.18 4.19 -56.34
C LEU A 58 -27.98 4.55 -55.44
N PHE A 59 -28.12 5.59 -54.61
CA PHE A 59 -27.12 5.91 -53.59
C PHE A 59 -27.27 4.94 -52.41
N LEU A 60 -26.43 3.91 -52.38
CA LEU A 60 -26.19 3.13 -51.17
C LEU A 60 -25.43 4.03 -50.18
N LEU A 61 -26.15 4.60 -49.21
CA LEU A 61 -25.53 5.22 -48.05
C LEU A 61 -25.04 4.10 -47.11
N CYS A 62 -23.80 3.67 -47.30
CA CYS A 62 -23.08 2.90 -46.27
C CYS A 62 -22.84 3.82 -45.07
N TYR A 63 -23.69 3.71 -44.05
CA TYR A 63 -23.39 4.22 -42.72
C TYR A 63 -22.26 3.38 -42.13
N PHE A 64 -21.01 3.80 -42.35
CA PHE A 64 -19.91 3.37 -41.50
C PHE A 64 -20.09 4.05 -40.15
N THR A 65 -20.66 3.33 -39.18
CA THR A 65 -20.50 3.68 -37.76
C THR A 65 -19.03 3.45 -37.43
N LEU A 66 -18.22 4.51 -37.55
CA LEU A 66 -16.92 4.56 -36.92
C LEU A 66 -17.16 4.55 -35.41
N SER A 67 -17.17 3.36 -34.82
CA SER A 67 -17.06 3.18 -33.39
C SER A 67 -15.69 3.70 -32.98
N VAL A 68 -15.61 4.97 -32.60
CA VAL A 68 -14.46 5.50 -31.88
C VAL A 68 -14.48 4.79 -30.53
N GLN A 69 -13.80 3.66 -30.41
CA GLN A 69 -13.46 3.14 -29.09
C GLN A 69 -12.60 4.20 -28.44
N ALA A 70 -13.16 4.88 -27.43
CA ALA A 70 -12.36 5.75 -26.58
C ALA A 70 -11.25 4.88 -26.01
N GLN A 71 -10.01 5.15 -26.40
CA GLN A 71 -8.86 4.44 -25.86
C GLN A 71 -8.78 4.78 -24.37
N GLU A 72 -9.12 3.82 -23.52
CA GLU A 72 -9.02 3.98 -22.06
C GLU A 72 -7.55 4.29 -21.76
N THR A 73 -7.32 5.45 -21.12
CA THR A 73 -5.96 5.79 -20.68
C THR A 73 -5.58 4.84 -19.55
N PRO A 74 -4.40 4.18 -19.61
CA PRO A 74 -3.96 3.28 -18.56
C PRO A 74 -3.88 4.01 -17.22
N LEU A 75 -4.36 3.36 -16.16
CA LEU A 75 -4.19 3.82 -14.79
C LEU A 75 -2.88 3.24 -14.23
N ARG A 76 -2.05 4.08 -13.65
CA ARG A 76 -0.69 3.77 -13.21
C ARG A 76 -0.48 4.23 -11.78
N PHE A 77 0.08 3.37 -10.94
CA PHE A 77 0.33 3.72 -9.55
C PHE A 77 1.49 2.93 -8.95
N ALA A 78 2.16 3.52 -7.96
CA ALA A 78 3.18 2.85 -7.18
C ALA A 78 2.58 2.19 -5.94
N VAL A 79 3.09 1.04 -5.56
CA VAL A 79 2.71 0.27 -4.37
C VAL A 79 3.99 -0.05 -3.59
N PHE A 80 4.04 0.30 -2.31
CA PHE A 80 5.21 0.12 -1.46
C PHE A 80 4.80 -0.08 0.01
N GLY A 81 5.60 -0.77 0.80
CA GLY A 81 5.42 -0.98 2.24
C GLY A 81 6.77 -1.02 2.95
N ASP A 82 6.75 -1.09 4.29
CA ASP A 82 7.94 -1.35 5.10
C ASP A 82 9.07 -0.33 4.82
N SER A 83 8.65 0.91 4.62
CA SER A 83 9.51 1.99 4.14
C SER A 83 10.13 2.81 5.28
N GLY A 84 9.53 2.79 6.47
CA GLY A 84 9.82 3.72 7.56
C GLY A 84 11.10 3.51 8.34
N TYR A 85 12.20 3.06 7.73
CA TYR A 85 13.42 2.73 8.47
C TYR A 85 14.51 3.77 8.29
N ILE A 86 15.12 4.23 9.38
CA ILE A 86 16.31 5.09 9.40
C ILE A 86 17.20 4.58 10.55
N PRO A 87 18.46 4.19 10.30
CA PRO A 87 19.34 3.59 11.31
C PRO A 87 19.49 4.41 12.60
N ALA A 88 19.44 5.74 12.52
CA ALA A 88 19.50 6.62 13.68
C ALA A 88 18.31 6.53 14.65
N TYR A 89 17.27 5.76 14.31
CA TYR A 89 16.14 5.45 15.19
C TYR A 89 16.25 4.04 15.81
N GLU A 90 17.25 3.24 15.44
CA GLU A 90 17.54 1.98 16.13
C GLU A 90 18.17 2.26 17.48
N ASP A 91 17.82 1.44 18.47
CA ASP A 91 18.39 1.48 19.80
C ASP A 91 19.42 0.35 19.96
N ALA A 92 20.41 0.56 20.81
CA ALA A 92 21.43 -0.45 21.07
C ALA A 92 20.79 -1.67 21.75
N ASP A 93 20.87 -2.83 21.11
CA ASP A 93 20.58 -4.10 21.78
C ASP A 93 21.82 -4.54 22.58
N ALA A 94 21.70 -4.57 23.90
CA ALA A 94 22.80 -4.99 24.77
C ALA A 94 23.20 -6.47 24.58
N SER A 95 22.34 -7.28 23.95
CA SER A 95 22.56 -8.68 23.64
C SER A 95 23.16 -8.94 22.25
N GLU A 96 23.13 -7.93 21.35
CA GLU A 96 23.67 -8.02 20.00
C GLU A 96 24.69 -6.89 19.76
N PRO A 97 25.99 -7.14 19.96
CA PRO A 97 27.00 -6.11 19.82
C PRO A 97 27.08 -5.63 18.37
N VAL A 98 26.96 -4.32 18.16
CA VAL A 98 27.04 -3.72 16.82
C VAL A 98 28.46 -3.86 16.26
N PRO A 99 28.63 -4.39 15.04
CA PRO A 99 29.95 -4.54 14.42
C PRO A 99 30.69 -3.21 14.25
N THR A 100 31.93 -3.10 14.71
CA THR A 100 32.70 -1.84 14.63
C THR A 100 33.55 -1.71 13.37
N THR A 101 33.65 -2.75 12.55
CA THR A 101 34.33 -2.72 11.24
C THR A 101 33.44 -3.31 10.15
N VAL A 102 33.71 -2.96 8.88
CA VAL A 102 32.98 -3.51 7.73
C VAL A 102 33.19 -5.02 7.64
N GLU A 103 34.39 -5.52 7.94
CA GLU A 103 34.69 -6.96 7.93
C GLU A 103 33.85 -7.71 8.97
N ALA A 104 33.71 -7.17 10.18
CA ALA A 104 32.88 -7.76 11.22
C ALA A 104 31.40 -7.77 10.81
N TYR A 105 30.91 -6.67 10.22
CA TYR A 105 29.54 -6.59 9.69
C TYR A 105 29.30 -7.63 8.59
N LEU A 106 30.22 -7.74 7.62
CA LEU A 106 30.09 -8.71 6.54
C LEU A 106 30.15 -10.15 7.05
N ALA A 107 30.98 -10.44 8.05
CA ALA A 107 31.04 -11.75 8.69
C ALA A 107 29.73 -12.13 9.37
N GLU A 108 29.12 -11.20 10.11
CA GLU A 108 27.81 -11.40 10.74
C GLU A 108 26.70 -11.64 9.70
N GLN A 109 26.65 -10.81 8.66
CA GLN A 109 25.68 -10.98 7.56
C GLN A 109 25.86 -12.34 6.86
N HIS A 110 27.11 -12.79 6.68
CA HIS A 110 27.41 -14.09 6.08
C HIS A 110 26.99 -15.25 6.99
N GLU A 111 27.25 -15.17 8.29
CA GLU A 111 26.82 -16.19 9.26
C GLU A 111 25.30 -16.31 9.29
N ALA A 112 24.58 -15.19 9.26
CA ALA A 112 23.12 -15.17 9.18
C ALA A 112 22.61 -15.78 7.86
N TRP A 113 23.32 -15.56 6.75
CA TRP A 113 23.00 -16.14 5.45
C TRP A 113 23.13 -17.67 5.45
N GLU A 114 24.26 -18.20 5.92
CA GLU A 114 24.56 -19.64 5.94
C GLU A 114 23.56 -20.45 6.78
N LYS A 115 22.91 -19.84 7.77
CA LYS A 115 21.84 -20.47 8.56
C LYS A 115 20.60 -20.84 7.73
N ARG A 116 20.40 -20.20 6.58
CA ARG A 116 19.19 -20.34 5.75
C ARG A 116 19.46 -20.71 4.29
N HIS A 117 20.73 -20.69 3.89
CA HIS A 117 21.15 -20.86 2.50
C HIS A 117 22.37 -21.76 2.39
N ASN A 118 22.38 -22.60 1.37
CA ASN A 118 23.50 -23.47 1.02
C ASN A 118 24.09 -23.13 -0.36
N ASN A 119 23.88 -21.90 -0.84
CA ASN A 119 24.30 -21.43 -2.16
C ASN A 119 25.21 -20.20 -2.07
N SER A 120 25.80 -19.82 -3.21
CA SER A 120 26.74 -18.71 -3.32
C SER A 120 26.08 -17.36 -3.65
N GLU A 121 24.77 -17.21 -3.50
CA GLU A 121 24.04 -15.99 -3.86
C GLU A 121 24.05 -14.92 -2.75
N PHE A 122 24.96 -15.03 -1.79
CA PHE A 122 25.09 -14.11 -0.68
C PHE A 122 25.21 -12.66 -1.18
N ARG A 123 24.25 -11.83 -0.75
CA ARG A 123 24.21 -10.39 -1.01
C ARG A 123 24.01 -9.66 0.32
N PRO A 124 25.07 -9.16 0.95
CA PRO A 124 24.96 -8.46 2.22
C PRO A 124 24.12 -7.20 2.02
N ALA A 125 23.38 -6.81 3.05
CA ALA A 125 22.72 -5.51 3.04
C ALA A 125 23.79 -4.40 2.90
N PRO A 126 23.56 -3.36 2.08
CA PRO A 126 24.40 -2.16 2.08
C PRO A 126 24.54 -1.65 3.52
N ASN A 127 25.72 -1.20 3.92
CA ASN A 127 25.99 -0.78 5.30
C ASN A 127 26.15 0.74 5.44
N VAL A 128 25.94 1.22 6.66
CA VAL A 128 26.22 2.59 7.08
C VAL A 128 26.80 2.58 8.49
N PHE A 129 27.74 3.47 8.78
CA PHE A 129 28.23 3.66 10.14
C PHE A 129 27.28 4.58 10.92
N GLU A 130 26.65 4.06 11.97
CA GLU A 130 25.77 4.82 12.86
C GLU A 130 26.56 5.29 14.08
N SER A 131 26.84 6.59 14.12
CA SER A 131 27.66 7.21 15.15
C SER A 131 27.11 7.08 16.57
N THR A 132 25.78 7.02 16.72
CA THR A 132 25.14 6.89 18.04
C THR A 132 25.34 5.50 18.65
N LEU A 133 25.48 4.47 17.82
CA LEU A 133 25.76 3.10 18.24
C LEU A 133 27.24 2.72 18.14
N GLY A 134 28.04 3.52 17.43
CA GLY A 134 29.48 3.32 17.28
C GLY A 134 29.85 2.15 16.36
N GLY A 135 28.98 1.77 15.43
CA GLY A 135 29.20 0.62 14.56
C GLY A 135 28.40 0.64 13.25
N PHE A 136 28.53 -0.42 12.46
CA PHE A 136 27.92 -0.59 11.16
C PHE A 136 26.57 -1.27 11.28
N LEU A 137 25.55 -0.65 10.68
CA LEU A 137 24.20 -1.18 10.53
C LEU A 137 23.84 -1.37 9.06
N PRO A 138 22.80 -2.16 8.74
CA PRO A 138 22.16 -2.10 7.44
C PRO A 138 21.68 -0.67 7.13
N ALA A 139 22.10 -0.15 5.99
CA ALA A 139 21.60 1.10 5.43
C ALA A 139 20.12 0.98 5.08
N SER A 140 19.45 2.12 5.02
CA SER A 140 18.02 2.17 4.69
C SER A 140 17.78 2.38 3.19
N GLY A 141 16.85 1.60 2.65
CA GLY A 141 16.30 1.77 1.30
C GLY A 141 15.27 2.89 1.18
N LEU A 142 14.82 3.52 2.28
CA LEU A 142 13.73 4.52 2.30
C LEU A 142 13.89 5.58 1.20
N TYR A 143 15.03 6.25 1.16
CA TYR A 143 15.29 7.30 0.19
C TYR A 143 15.57 6.76 -1.23
N PRO A 144 16.42 5.74 -1.44
CA PRO A 144 16.58 5.11 -2.75
C PRO A 144 15.26 4.66 -3.40
N VAL A 145 14.36 4.05 -2.63
CA VAL A 145 13.05 3.61 -3.10
C VAL A 145 12.14 4.80 -3.38
N ALA A 146 12.05 5.78 -2.47
CA ALA A 146 11.24 6.98 -2.66
C ALA A 146 11.66 7.78 -3.91
N TRP A 147 12.97 7.95 -4.15
CA TRP A 147 13.48 8.61 -5.36
C TRP A 147 13.18 7.80 -6.62
N SER A 148 13.31 6.47 -6.55
CA SER A 148 13.01 5.62 -7.70
C SER A 148 11.53 5.63 -8.05
N MET A 149 10.64 5.68 -7.04
CA MET A 149 9.20 5.91 -7.26
C MET A 149 8.95 7.26 -7.93
N GLN A 150 9.57 8.33 -7.42
CA GLN A 150 9.48 9.65 -8.03
C GLN A 150 9.89 9.63 -9.51
N ASP A 151 11.06 9.07 -9.80
CA ASP A 151 11.64 9.07 -11.14
C ASP A 151 10.80 8.19 -12.08
N ARG A 152 10.28 7.05 -11.60
CA ARG A 152 9.35 6.20 -12.36
C ARG A 152 8.06 6.96 -12.67
N CYS A 153 7.46 7.62 -11.68
CA CYS A 153 6.23 8.40 -11.87
C CYS A 153 6.46 9.60 -12.80
N ASN A 154 7.63 10.24 -12.78
CA ASN A 154 7.97 11.32 -13.71
C ASN A 154 8.13 10.82 -15.16
N GLN A 155 8.66 9.60 -15.33
CA GLN A 155 8.94 9.02 -16.66
C GLN A 155 7.72 8.37 -17.30
N GLN A 156 6.90 7.67 -16.50
CA GLN A 156 5.80 6.81 -16.99
C GLN A 156 4.42 7.30 -16.56
N GLY A 157 4.34 8.26 -15.63
CA GLY A 157 3.10 8.72 -15.00
C GLY A 157 2.74 7.91 -13.76
N CYS A 158 2.08 8.56 -12.80
CA CYS A 158 1.39 7.91 -11.68
C CYS A 158 0.19 8.77 -11.30
N GLU A 159 -0.99 8.16 -11.23
CA GLU A 159 -2.20 8.84 -10.81
C GLU A 159 -2.34 8.87 -9.28
N PHE A 160 -1.79 7.89 -8.57
CA PHE A 160 -1.74 7.81 -7.11
C PHE A 160 -0.64 6.84 -6.66
N ALA A 161 -0.50 6.64 -5.35
CA ALA A 161 0.31 5.56 -4.78
C ALA A 161 -0.39 4.88 -3.59
N VAL A 162 0.12 3.74 -3.19
CA VAL A 162 -0.37 2.94 -2.05
C VAL A 162 0.79 2.63 -1.11
N MET A 163 0.59 2.89 0.19
CA MET A 163 1.53 2.58 1.27
C MET A 163 0.96 1.46 2.16
N LEU A 164 1.63 0.31 2.18
CA LEU A 164 1.14 -0.98 2.71
C LEU A 164 1.44 -1.22 4.19
N GLY A 165 1.69 -0.18 4.98
CA GLY A 165 1.98 -0.30 6.40
C GLY A 165 3.47 -0.43 6.72
N ASP A 166 3.77 -0.55 8.01
CA ASP A 166 5.10 -0.41 8.59
C ASP A 166 5.77 0.89 8.12
N ASN A 167 5.03 1.97 8.34
CA ASN A 167 5.39 3.27 7.82
C ASN A 167 6.47 3.94 8.69
N ILE A 168 6.66 3.48 9.93
CA ILE A 168 7.64 4.00 10.89
C ILE A 168 8.21 2.84 11.74
N TYR A 169 9.50 2.57 11.60
CA TYR A 169 10.26 1.64 12.43
C TYR A 169 11.06 2.38 13.54
N PRO A 170 11.41 1.69 14.64
CA PRO A 170 11.01 0.31 14.96
C PRO A 170 9.60 0.20 15.54
N ASP A 171 9.05 1.24 16.17
CA ASP A 171 7.88 1.07 17.05
C ASP A 171 6.69 1.97 16.68
N GLY A 172 6.66 2.45 15.45
CA GLY A 172 5.65 3.41 15.02
C GLY A 172 5.84 4.77 15.69
N ALA A 173 4.72 5.47 15.88
CA ALA A 173 4.67 6.58 16.82
C ALA A 173 4.82 6.06 18.26
N THR A 174 5.53 6.77 19.12
CA THR A 174 5.79 6.32 20.50
C THR A 174 5.11 7.18 21.55
N LEU A 175 4.49 8.31 21.15
CA LEU A 175 4.01 9.34 22.07
C LEU A 175 5.10 9.82 23.06
N GLY A 176 6.36 9.73 22.64
CA GLY A 176 7.53 10.07 23.44
C GLY A 176 8.00 8.98 24.41
N ALA A 177 7.46 7.75 24.35
CA ALA A 177 7.88 6.65 25.22
C ALA A 177 9.38 6.32 25.10
N ASP A 178 9.96 6.51 23.92
CA ASP A 178 11.38 6.32 23.65
C ASP A 178 12.17 7.65 23.67
N THR A 179 11.61 8.70 24.28
CA THR A 179 12.21 10.05 24.42
C THR A 179 12.40 10.86 23.13
N ARG A 180 11.89 10.39 21.99
CA ARG A 180 11.93 11.12 20.71
C ARG A 180 10.53 11.64 20.33
N PHE A 181 10.49 12.81 19.70
CA PHE A 181 9.23 13.42 19.25
C PHE A 181 8.72 12.77 17.96
N ASP A 182 7.44 12.37 17.96
CA ASP A 182 6.79 11.80 16.77
C ASP A 182 6.75 12.78 15.60
N SER A 183 6.68 14.10 15.84
CA SER A 183 6.76 15.11 14.79
C SER A 183 8.05 14.99 13.96
N ARG A 184 9.15 14.57 14.57
CA ARG A 184 10.42 14.30 13.88
C ARG A 184 10.33 13.03 13.05
N ARG A 185 9.80 11.93 13.59
CA ARG A 185 9.55 10.68 12.84
C ARG A 185 8.69 10.92 11.62
N TYR A 186 7.55 11.58 11.81
CA TYR A 186 6.62 11.92 10.74
C TYR A 186 7.30 12.77 9.67
N THR A 187 8.17 13.70 10.07
CA THR A 187 8.93 14.50 9.12
C THR A 187 9.95 13.65 8.35
N ASP A 188 10.74 12.85 9.04
CA ASP A 188 11.88 12.14 8.46
C ASP A 188 11.47 10.91 7.64
N MET A 189 10.45 10.17 8.07
CA MET A 189 10.04 8.89 7.47
C MET A 189 8.79 8.99 6.59
N LEU A 190 7.93 10.01 6.77
CA LEU A 190 6.71 10.18 5.97
C LEU A 190 6.76 11.42 5.08
N HIS A 191 6.96 12.62 5.65
CA HIS A 191 6.90 13.85 4.86
C HIS A 191 8.06 13.97 3.87
N ARG A 192 9.31 13.98 4.36
CA ARG A 192 10.48 14.30 3.53
C ARG A 192 10.71 13.32 2.37
N PRO A 193 10.57 11.99 2.53
CA PRO A 193 10.81 11.06 1.43
C PRO A 193 9.77 11.19 0.31
N PHE A 194 8.51 11.45 0.67
CA PHE A 194 7.38 11.36 -0.27
C PHE A 194 6.78 12.72 -0.65
N ARG A 195 7.27 13.84 -0.10
CA ARG A 195 6.72 15.18 -0.38
C ARG A 195 6.72 15.55 -1.86
N ASP A 196 7.61 14.99 -2.65
CA ASP A 196 7.72 15.32 -4.08
C ASP A 196 6.95 14.33 -4.97
N LEU A 197 6.55 13.17 -4.41
CA LEU A 197 5.87 12.11 -5.15
C LEU A 197 4.55 12.62 -5.73
N GLY A 198 4.37 12.39 -7.03
CA GLY A 198 3.21 12.85 -7.78
C GLY A 198 3.12 14.37 -7.97
N ASN A 199 4.20 15.14 -7.78
CA ASN A 199 4.19 16.57 -8.08
C ASN A 199 3.75 16.85 -9.52
N GLY A 200 2.79 17.76 -9.68
CA GLY A 200 2.19 18.10 -10.98
C GLY A 200 1.00 17.23 -11.37
N VAL A 201 0.67 16.19 -10.59
CA VAL A 201 -0.55 15.38 -10.77
C VAL A 201 -1.64 15.94 -9.85
N ALA A 202 -2.75 16.35 -10.44
CA ALA A 202 -3.90 16.86 -9.69
C ALA A 202 -4.45 15.77 -8.76
N ASP A 203 -4.75 16.16 -7.52
CA ASP A 203 -5.32 15.29 -6.48
C ASP A 203 -4.51 14.01 -6.18
N PHE A 204 -3.20 14.03 -6.46
CA PHE A 204 -2.32 12.89 -6.15
C PHE A 204 -2.36 12.56 -4.65
N THR A 205 -2.65 11.29 -4.37
CA THR A 205 -2.85 10.78 -3.01
C THR A 205 -2.08 9.49 -2.81
N ILE A 206 -1.49 9.32 -1.62
CA ILE A 206 -0.90 8.09 -1.14
C ILE A 206 -1.90 7.44 -0.17
N TYR A 207 -2.61 6.42 -0.64
CA TYR A 207 -3.56 5.66 0.18
C TYR A 207 -2.79 4.75 1.13
N SER A 208 -2.99 4.93 2.42
CA SER A 208 -2.12 4.40 3.45
C SER A 208 -2.85 3.48 4.40
N MET A 209 -2.10 2.59 5.04
CA MET A 209 -2.57 1.73 6.15
C MET A 209 -1.49 1.62 7.22
N LEU A 210 -1.78 0.90 8.31
CA LEU A 210 -0.81 0.58 9.34
C LEU A 210 -0.33 -0.87 9.20
N GLY A 211 0.91 -1.10 9.61
CA GLY A 211 1.50 -2.43 9.81
C GLY A 211 1.72 -2.75 11.27
N ASN A 212 2.31 -3.90 11.57
CA ASN A 212 2.49 -4.33 12.97
C ASN A 212 3.45 -3.44 13.75
N HIS A 213 4.47 -2.85 13.11
CA HIS A 213 5.37 -1.92 13.77
C HIS A 213 4.69 -0.60 14.11
N ASP A 214 3.74 -0.14 13.28
CA ASP A 214 2.95 1.06 13.57
C ASP A 214 2.01 0.87 14.79
N TRP A 215 1.67 -0.38 15.10
CA TRP A 215 0.87 -0.78 16.27
C TRP A 215 1.72 -1.07 17.52
N HIS A 216 3.04 -1.16 17.40
CA HIS A 216 3.90 -1.79 18.41
C HIS A 216 3.83 -1.12 19.79
N THR A 217 3.71 0.22 19.85
CA THR A 217 3.72 0.94 21.13
C THR A 217 2.36 0.90 21.86
N SER A 218 1.30 1.38 21.21
CA SER A 218 -0.04 1.50 21.82
C SER A 218 -1.10 1.79 20.74
N ARG A 219 -2.38 1.65 21.08
CA ARG A 219 -3.44 2.08 20.16
C ARG A 219 -3.47 3.60 19.98
N GLU A 220 -3.15 4.35 21.03
CA GLU A 220 -3.08 5.81 21.00
C GLU A 220 -1.94 6.29 20.09
N SER A 221 -0.81 5.57 20.09
CA SER A 221 0.30 5.75 19.15
C SER A 221 -0.11 5.49 17.71
N ALA A 222 -0.72 4.32 17.43
CA ALA A 222 -1.24 3.98 16.11
C ALA A 222 -2.26 5.04 15.61
N MET A 223 -3.13 5.51 16.52
CA MET A 223 -4.07 6.59 16.24
C MET A 223 -3.36 7.92 15.94
N SER A 224 -2.29 8.27 16.66
CA SER A 224 -1.51 9.48 16.38
C SER A 224 -0.95 9.49 14.95
N GLN A 225 -0.42 8.35 14.51
CA GLN A 225 0.08 8.19 13.14
C GLN A 225 -1.05 8.26 12.10
N MET A 226 -2.18 7.60 12.34
CA MET A 226 -3.38 7.73 11.48
C MET A 226 -3.84 9.19 11.38
N LEU A 227 -3.93 9.91 12.48
CA LEU A 227 -4.34 11.33 12.51
C LEU A 227 -3.36 12.22 11.73
N TYR A 228 -2.05 11.95 11.82
CA TYR A 228 -1.05 12.62 11.00
C TYR A 228 -1.30 12.38 9.50
N LEU A 229 -1.51 11.12 9.09
CA LEU A 229 -1.77 10.76 7.70
C LEU A 229 -3.08 11.38 7.18
N GLN A 230 -4.13 11.46 8.02
CA GLN A 230 -5.39 12.14 7.68
C GLN A 230 -5.23 13.64 7.47
N ALA A 231 -4.38 14.29 8.27
CA ALA A 231 -4.15 15.73 8.20
C ALA A 231 -3.14 16.12 7.10
N HIS A 232 -2.33 15.16 6.62
CA HIS A 232 -1.26 15.44 5.66
C HIS A 232 -1.81 15.56 4.23
N PRO A 233 -1.41 16.59 3.45
CA PRO A 233 -2.01 16.88 2.14
C PRO A 233 -1.76 15.83 1.05
N LYS A 234 -0.84 14.89 1.27
CA LYS A 234 -0.48 13.83 0.30
C LYS A 234 -0.94 12.43 0.71
N PHE A 235 -1.38 12.22 1.95
CA PHE A 235 -1.76 10.90 2.42
C PHE A 235 -3.28 10.86 2.62
N SER A 236 -3.84 9.66 2.55
CA SER A 236 -5.21 9.41 2.95
C SER A 236 -5.28 8.10 3.73
N MET A 237 -5.86 8.19 4.92
CA MET A 237 -6.14 7.05 5.80
C MET A 237 -7.37 7.38 6.66
N PRO A 238 -8.59 7.38 6.09
CA PRO A 238 -9.80 7.82 6.80
C PRO A 238 -10.18 6.94 8.01
N GLY A 239 -9.63 5.72 8.10
CA GLY A 239 -9.77 4.82 9.23
C GLY A 239 -8.76 3.67 9.14
N TYR A 240 -8.78 2.74 10.11
CA TYR A 240 -7.92 1.55 10.10
C TYR A 240 -8.21 0.61 8.94
N PHE A 241 -9.48 0.50 8.55
CA PHE A 241 -9.94 -0.20 7.36
C PHE A 241 -10.97 0.66 6.65
N TYR A 242 -10.94 0.69 5.33
CA TYR A 242 -11.78 1.57 4.52
C TYR A 242 -11.79 1.12 3.05
N ARG A 243 -12.75 1.63 2.27
CA ARG A 243 -12.74 1.50 0.82
C ARG A 243 -12.70 2.86 0.16
N VAL A 244 -12.04 2.97 -0.99
CA VAL A 244 -11.94 4.22 -1.74
C VAL A 244 -11.75 3.93 -3.23
N SER A 245 -12.42 4.69 -4.08
CA SER A 245 -12.12 4.74 -5.51
C SER A 245 -11.26 5.98 -5.77
N PRO A 246 -9.97 5.83 -6.14
CA PRO A 246 -9.14 6.98 -6.44
C PRO A 246 -9.79 7.85 -7.53
N PRO A 247 -9.88 9.18 -7.36
CA PRO A 247 -10.60 10.03 -8.33
C PRO A 247 -10.11 9.85 -9.77
N ALA A 248 -8.79 9.71 -9.95
CA ALA A 248 -8.17 9.48 -11.26
C ALA A 248 -8.60 8.17 -11.95
N SER A 249 -9.05 7.16 -11.19
CA SER A 249 -9.58 5.91 -11.73
C SER A 249 -10.98 6.06 -12.34
N LYS A 250 -11.69 7.17 -12.06
CA LYS A 250 -13.07 7.42 -12.52
C LYS A 250 -14.02 6.24 -12.22
N GLY A 251 -13.87 5.59 -11.07
CA GLY A 251 -14.68 4.43 -10.66
C GLY A 251 -14.25 3.08 -11.25
N GLN A 252 -13.21 3.03 -12.10
CA GLN A 252 -12.72 1.78 -12.65
C GLN A 252 -11.98 0.92 -11.62
N VAL A 253 -11.34 1.55 -10.65
CA VAL A 253 -10.63 0.87 -9.57
C VAL A 253 -11.23 1.27 -8.23
N GLU A 254 -11.43 0.28 -7.37
CA GLU A 254 -11.72 0.50 -5.96
C GLU A 254 -10.71 -0.27 -5.11
N LEU A 255 -10.14 0.43 -4.14
CA LEU A 255 -9.18 -0.07 -3.17
C LEU A 255 -9.95 -0.42 -1.89
N PHE A 256 -9.66 -1.59 -1.31
CA PHE A 256 -10.22 -2.07 -0.05
C PHE A 256 -9.07 -2.31 0.91
N VAL A 257 -8.91 -1.41 1.88
CA VAL A 257 -7.82 -1.43 2.85
C VAL A 257 -8.32 -2.10 4.12
N ILE A 258 -7.56 -3.09 4.61
CA ILE A 258 -7.84 -3.81 5.86
C ILE A 258 -6.66 -3.73 6.83
N ASP A 259 -6.96 -3.70 8.13
CA ASP A 259 -5.97 -3.76 9.19
C ASP A 259 -5.72 -5.24 9.57
N THR A 260 -4.69 -5.82 8.98
CA THR A 260 -4.36 -7.24 9.17
C THR A 260 -3.79 -7.54 10.54
N GLU A 261 -3.12 -6.58 11.18
CA GLU A 261 -2.61 -6.75 12.56
C GLU A 261 -3.77 -6.85 13.55
N MET A 262 -4.81 -6.03 13.38
CA MET A 262 -6.04 -6.12 14.17
C MET A 262 -6.81 -7.44 13.93
N LEU A 263 -6.85 -7.94 12.69
CA LEU A 263 -7.43 -9.25 12.38
C LEU A 263 -6.67 -10.39 13.06
N LEU A 264 -5.33 -10.36 12.99
CA LEU A 264 -4.46 -11.35 13.62
C LEU A 264 -4.59 -11.35 15.15
N ALA A 265 -4.62 -10.17 15.77
CA ALA A 265 -4.84 -10.02 17.21
C ALA A 265 -6.23 -10.51 17.67
N GLY A 266 -7.19 -10.60 16.76
CA GLY A 266 -8.54 -11.14 17.00
C GLY A 266 -8.67 -12.65 16.78
N THR A 267 -7.61 -13.35 16.37
CA THR A 267 -7.64 -14.79 16.05
C THR A 267 -6.53 -15.57 16.76
N THR A 268 -6.51 -16.89 16.57
CA THR A 268 -5.40 -17.73 17.03
C THR A 268 -4.34 -17.81 15.96
N VAL A 269 -3.11 -17.45 16.33
CA VAL A 269 -1.91 -17.54 15.50
C VAL A 269 -0.86 -18.33 16.28
N TYR A 270 -0.15 -19.23 15.60
CA TYR A 270 0.95 -20.00 16.18
C TYR A 270 2.29 -19.35 15.81
N LYS A 271 3.34 -19.69 16.55
CA LYS A 271 4.70 -19.25 16.20
C LYS A 271 5.22 -20.03 15.00
N ASP A 272 5.94 -19.32 14.14
CA ASP A 272 6.61 -19.94 12.98
C ASP A 272 7.70 -20.89 13.44
N LYS A 273 7.72 -22.08 12.85
CA LYS A 273 8.77 -23.07 13.08
C LYS A 273 9.06 -23.85 11.82
N LEU A 274 10.31 -23.82 11.38
CA LEU A 274 10.78 -24.69 10.31
C LEU A 274 11.41 -25.96 10.90
N ALA A 275 11.41 -27.03 10.12
CA ALA A 275 12.13 -28.25 10.45
C ALA A 275 13.64 -27.96 10.59
N ALA A 276 14.25 -28.51 11.64
CA ALA A 276 15.66 -28.30 11.95
C ALA A 276 16.64 -29.01 10.97
N ASP A 277 16.10 -29.79 10.03
CA ASP A 277 16.87 -30.51 9.00
C ASP A 277 17.32 -29.62 7.83
N GLY A 278 16.99 -28.32 7.86
CA GLY A 278 17.34 -27.37 6.81
C GLY A 278 16.54 -27.57 5.51
N SER A 279 15.53 -28.44 5.50
CA SER A 279 14.67 -28.66 4.33
C SER A 279 13.80 -27.47 3.98
N GLY A 280 13.64 -26.53 4.91
CA GLY A 280 12.65 -25.46 4.80
C GLY A 280 11.22 -25.95 5.01
N ARG A 281 10.99 -27.20 5.41
CA ARG A 281 9.63 -27.69 5.65
C ARG A 281 9.02 -27.06 6.89
N GLU A 282 7.75 -26.69 6.82
CA GLU A 282 6.98 -26.21 7.97
C GLU A 282 6.91 -27.30 9.05
N ALA A 283 7.16 -26.92 10.30
CA ALA A 283 6.99 -27.75 11.48
C ALA A 283 5.87 -27.16 12.34
N SER A 284 5.01 -28.01 12.88
CA SER A 284 3.96 -27.57 13.79
C SER A 284 4.49 -27.46 15.22
N ASP A 285 3.99 -26.46 15.92
CA ASP A 285 4.11 -26.27 17.36
C ASP A 285 2.75 -25.81 17.90
N ASP A 286 2.50 -26.04 19.18
CA ASP A 286 1.32 -25.54 19.87
C ASP A 286 1.57 -24.17 20.53
N GLU A 287 2.81 -23.67 20.47
CA GLU A 287 3.17 -22.33 20.97
C GLU A 287 2.46 -21.23 20.17
N ARG A 288 1.75 -20.38 20.89
CA ARG A 288 0.94 -19.30 20.31
C ARG A 288 1.70 -17.99 20.26
N GLU A 289 1.43 -17.24 19.22
CA GLU A 289 1.80 -15.83 19.16
C GLU A 289 0.92 -15.03 20.12
N VAL A 290 1.52 -14.07 20.83
CA VAL A 290 0.81 -13.25 21.83
C VAL A 290 0.75 -11.82 21.33
N PHE A 291 -0.45 -11.40 20.95
CA PHE A 291 -0.70 -10.02 20.57
C PHE A 291 -0.99 -9.15 21.79
N PRO A 292 -0.42 -7.94 21.88
CA PRO A 292 -0.79 -6.98 22.91
C PRO A 292 -2.28 -6.65 22.88
N ALA A 293 -2.91 -6.62 24.06
CA ALA A 293 -4.36 -6.45 24.19
C ALA A 293 -4.92 -5.15 23.59
N TYR A 294 -4.09 -4.11 23.40
CA TYR A 294 -4.52 -2.84 22.82
C TYR A 294 -4.76 -2.91 21.31
N ILE A 295 -4.19 -3.89 20.62
CA ILE A 295 -4.37 -4.12 19.18
C ILE A 295 -5.76 -4.71 18.91
N ALA A 296 -6.24 -5.60 19.78
CA ALA A 296 -7.47 -6.37 19.60
C ALA A 296 -8.70 -5.51 19.22
N PRO A 297 -9.62 -6.03 18.39
CA PRO A 297 -10.88 -5.37 18.03
C PRO A 297 -11.69 -4.91 19.25
N ARG A 298 -12.00 -3.62 19.34
CA ARG A 298 -12.72 -3.00 20.46
C ARG A 298 -14.21 -2.83 20.21
N ASN A 299 -14.63 -2.57 18.97
CA ASN A 299 -16.03 -2.34 18.63
C ASN A 299 -16.62 -3.41 17.67
N ALA A 300 -17.92 -3.30 17.39
CA ALA A 300 -18.63 -4.28 16.56
C ALA A 300 -18.16 -4.28 15.09
N GLU A 301 -17.76 -3.12 14.56
CA GLU A 301 -17.29 -2.98 13.19
C GLU A 301 -15.90 -3.63 13.03
N GLU A 302 -14.97 -3.33 13.96
CA GLU A 302 -13.64 -3.96 14.00
C GLU A 302 -13.73 -5.48 14.14
N ARG A 303 -14.65 -5.99 14.99
CA ARG A 303 -14.89 -7.44 15.14
C ARG A 303 -15.47 -8.09 13.88
N ASN A 304 -16.18 -7.32 13.06
CA ASN A 304 -16.81 -7.79 11.83
C ASN A 304 -16.08 -7.32 10.56
N MET A 305 -14.78 -7.01 10.65
CA MET A 305 -14.01 -6.48 9.52
C MET A 305 -14.03 -7.40 8.30
N VAL A 306 -13.97 -8.73 8.49
CA VAL A 306 -14.09 -9.71 7.39
C VAL A 306 -15.47 -9.65 6.73
N GLY A 307 -16.54 -9.57 7.53
CA GLY A 307 -17.90 -9.42 7.00
C GLY A 307 -18.12 -8.09 6.29
N TRP A 308 -17.52 -7.00 6.79
CA TRP A 308 -17.48 -5.72 6.09
C TRP A 308 -16.76 -5.82 4.75
N LEU A 309 -15.60 -6.50 4.70
CA LEU A 309 -14.82 -6.67 3.46
C LEU A 309 -15.62 -7.44 2.41
N GLU A 310 -16.26 -8.56 2.78
CA GLU A 310 -17.12 -9.34 1.88
C GLU A 310 -18.23 -8.46 1.29
N ASN A 311 -18.98 -7.75 2.14
CA ASN A 311 -20.08 -6.91 1.69
C ASN A 311 -19.60 -5.77 0.80
N ALA A 312 -18.52 -5.08 1.19
CA ALA A 312 -17.95 -3.98 0.42
C ALA A 312 -17.49 -4.44 -0.98
N LEU A 313 -16.83 -5.60 -1.05
CA LEU A 313 -16.40 -6.20 -2.31
C LEU A 313 -17.59 -6.65 -3.16
N ALA A 314 -18.62 -7.26 -2.57
CA ALA A 314 -19.81 -7.72 -3.27
C ALA A 314 -20.63 -6.54 -3.84
N GLU A 315 -20.79 -5.45 -3.08
CA GLU A 315 -21.53 -4.25 -3.48
C GLU A 315 -20.80 -3.38 -4.52
N SER A 316 -19.47 -3.49 -4.59
CA SER A 316 -18.68 -2.68 -5.50
C SER A 316 -18.97 -3.00 -6.97
N THR A 317 -19.23 -1.94 -7.74
CA THR A 317 -19.39 -2.01 -9.20
C THR A 317 -18.08 -1.69 -9.94
N ALA A 318 -16.98 -1.48 -9.22
CA ALA A 318 -15.70 -1.17 -9.83
C ALA A 318 -15.23 -2.33 -10.71
N ARG A 319 -14.54 -1.98 -11.80
CA ARG A 319 -14.00 -2.96 -12.73
C ARG A 319 -12.97 -3.82 -12.00
N TRP A 320 -11.97 -3.17 -11.41
CA TRP A 320 -10.93 -3.78 -10.62
C TRP A 320 -11.14 -3.52 -9.12
N LYS A 321 -11.16 -4.60 -8.34
CA LYS A 321 -11.30 -4.58 -6.88
C LYS A 321 -9.99 -5.05 -6.27
N ILE A 322 -9.21 -4.11 -5.73
CA ILE A 322 -7.88 -4.39 -5.21
C ILE A 322 -7.93 -4.35 -3.69
N VAL A 323 -7.58 -5.46 -3.04
CA VAL A 323 -7.52 -5.52 -1.58
C VAL A 323 -6.09 -5.28 -1.13
N LEU A 324 -5.94 -4.51 -0.07
CA LEU A 324 -4.68 -4.04 0.47
C LEU A 324 -4.65 -4.37 1.96
N GLY A 325 -3.62 -5.08 2.42
CA GLY A 325 -3.41 -5.40 3.83
C GLY A 325 -1.94 -5.58 4.12
N HIS A 326 -1.48 -5.23 5.33
CA HIS A 326 -0.05 -5.24 5.62
C HIS A 326 0.59 -6.64 5.53
N HIS A 327 0.02 -7.66 6.18
CA HIS A 327 0.59 -9.00 6.23
C HIS A 327 0.29 -9.81 4.95
N ALA A 328 1.25 -10.64 4.53
CA ALA A 328 1.12 -11.48 3.34
C ALA A 328 0.22 -12.71 3.56
N LEU A 329 -0.35 -13.23 2.46
CA LEU A 329 -1.09 -14.52 2.45
C LEU A 329 -0.20 -15.71 2.13
N TRP A 330 0.92 -15.43 1.47
CA TRP A 330 2.00 -16.35 1.13
C TRP A 330 3.31 -15.60 1.36
N SER A 331 4.29 -16.26 1.97
CA SER A 331 5.56 -15.66 2.38
C SER A 331 6.72 -16.48 1.84
N GLY A 332 7.73 -15.85 1.24
CA GLY A 332 8.95 -16.55 0.86
C GLY A 332 10.06 -16.52 1.89
N GLY A 333 9.86 -15.88 3.05
CA GLY A 333 10.95 -15.51 3.98
C GLY A 333 11.42 -16.61 4.93
N GLY A 334 10.69 -17.71 5.05
CA GLY A 334 10.93 -18.75 6.06
C GLY A 334 10.43 -18.35 7.46
N SER A 335 9.60 -17.32 7.53
CA SER A 335 8.93 -16.81 8.74
C SER A 335 7.56 -16.25 8.34
N LYS A 336 6.77 -15.79 9.30
CA LYS A 336 5.47 -15.13 9.13
C LYS A 336 4.40 -16.00 8.45
N PHE A 337 4.69 -17.27 8.21
CA PHE A 337 3.82 -18.18 7.47
C PHE A 337 2.66 -18.69 8.31
N GLU A 338 2.76 -18.71 9.63
CA GLU A 338 1.62 -19.00 10.52
C GLU A 338 0.64 -17.82 10.58
N LYS A 339 1.13 -16.57 10.57
CA LYS A 339 0.28 -15.38 10.36
C LYS A 339 -0.43 -15.46 9.01
N ALA A 340 0.30 -15.78 7.95
CA ALA A 340 -0.24 -15.96 6.61
C ALA A 340 -1.30 -17.09 6.57
N ARG A 341 -1.04 -18.23 7.23
CA ARG A 341 -1.99 -19.36 7.37
C ARG A 341 -3.26 -18.93 8.10
N ALA A 342 -3.14 -18.16 9.19
CA ALA A 342 -4.29 -17.64 9.93
C ALA A 342 -5.11 -16.66 9.09
N LEU A 343 -4.46 -15.74 8.36
CA LEU A 343 -5.15 -14.80 7.47
C LEU A 343 -5.81 -15.50 6.29
N ARG A 344 -5.17 -16.49 5.66
CA ARG A 344 -5.79 -17.28 4.59
C ARG A 344 -7.11 -17.90 5.06
N LYS A 345 -7.16 -18.45 6.28
CA LYS A 345 -8.42 -18.97 6.85
C LYS A 345 -9.51 -17.90 7.02
N LEU A 346 -9.11 -16.65 7.32
CA LEU A 346 -10.05 -15.55 7.56
C LEU A 346 -10.55 -14.89 6.28
N ILE A 347 -9.65 -14.51 5.37
CA ILE A 347 -9.97 -13.59 4.27
C ILE A 347 -9.86 -14.21 2.88
N LEU A 348 -9.08 -15.29 2.68
CA LEU A 348 -8.91 -15.88 1.35
C LEU A 348 -10.24 -16.27 0.68
N PRO A 349 -11.25 -16.84 1.38
CA PRO A 349 -12.54 -17.12 0.76
C PRO A 349 -13.21 -15.88 0.16
N THR A 350 -13.18 -14.76 0.89
CA THR A 350 -13.72 -13.46 0.43
C THR A 350 -12.96 -12.93 -0.77
N LEU A 351 -11.63 -12.97 -0.73
CA LEU A 351 -10.79 -12.52 -1.84
C LEU A 351 -11.00 -13.37 -3.09
N CYS A 352 -11.07 -14.68 -2.93
CA CYS A 352 -11.26 -15.63 -4.02
C CYS A 352 -12.60 -15.43 -4.74
N ARG A 353 -13.67 -15.08 -4.02
CA ARG A 353 -15.00 -14.80 -4.61
C ARG A 353 -15.12 -13.43 -5.26
N HIS A 354 -14.35 -12.43 -4.80
CA HIS A 354 -14.66 -11.05 -5.18
C HIS A 354 -13.48 -10.16 -5.59
N ALA A 355 -12.27 -10.39 -5.10
CA ALA A 355 -11.12 -9.51 -5.36
C ALA A 355 -10.42 -9.84 -6.69
N ASP A 356 -9.80 -8.85 -7.32
CA ASP A 356 -8.97 -9.03 -8.50
C ASP A 356 -7.47 -9.18 -8.16
N ALA A 357 -7.02 -8.61 -7.04
CA ALA A 357 -5.65 -8.72 -6.54
C ALA A 357 -5.59 -8.43 -5.03
N TYR A 358 -4.57 -8.96 -4.36
CA TYR A 358 -4.21 -8.65 -2.98
C TYR A 358 -2.76 -8.14 -2.92
N PHE A 359 -2.52 -6.96 -2.35
CA PHE A 359 -1.17 -6.43 -2.11
C PHE A 359 -0.87 -6.34 -0.62
N SER A 360 0.37 -6.68 -0.27
CA SER A 360 0.89 -6.71 1.10
C SER A 360 2.34 -6.28 1.22
N GLY A 361 2.75 -5.92 2.43
CA GLY A 361 4.13 -5.68 2.84
C GLY A 361 4.56 -6.77 3.81
N ASP A 362 5.05 -6.36 4.99
CA ASP A 362 5.49 -7.17 6.15
C ASP A 362 6.74 -7.99 5.83
N ASP A 363 6.66 -8.83 4.81
CA ASP A 363 7.81 -9.52 4.26
C ASP A 363 8.73 -8.55 3.51
N HIS A 364 9.98 -8.42 3.97
CA HIS A 364 10.96 -7.43 3.47
C HIS A 364 11.60 -7.83 2.14
N MET A 365 10.75 -8.12 1.16
CA MET A 365 11.04 -8.73 -0.13
C MET A 365 10.09 -8.18 -1.20
N LEU A 366 10.36 -8.50 -2.47
CA LEU A 366 9.41 -8.31 -3.56
C LEU A 366 8.99 -9.68 -4.09
N GLU A 367 7.71 -10.02 -3.99
CA GLU A 367 7.22 -11.36 -4.33
C GLU A 367 5.87 -11.30 -5.04
N ILE A 368 5.67 -12.20 -5.99
CA ILE A 368 4.46 -12.31 -6.79
C ILE A 368 4.04 -13.77 -6.75
N TYR A 369 2.86 -14.01 -6.20
CA TYR A 369 2.23 -15.31 -6.16
C TYR A 369 0.87 -15.27 -6.88
N THR A 370 0.38 -16.46 -7.21
CA THR A 370 -1.04 -16.67 -7.46
C THR A 370 -1.57 -17.77 -6.56
N ASP A 371 -2.78 -17.59 -6.07
CA ASP A 371 -3.57 -18.64 -5.44
C ASP A 371 -4.67 -19.07 -6.42
N SER A 372 -4.73 -20.36 -6.76
CA SER A 372 -5.74 -20.91 -7.66
C SER A 372 -7.17 -20.76 -7.15
N CYS A 373 -7.35 -20.52 -5.84
CA CYS A 373 -8.64 -20.51 -5.16
C CYS A 373 -9.43 -21.83 -5.28
N ALA A 374 -8.79 -22.93 -5.71
CA ALA A 374 -9.47 -24.19 -6.03
C ALA A 374 -10.23 -24.81 -4.84
N GLN A 375 -9.87 -24.44 -3.60
CA GLN A 375 -10.51 -24.91 -2.37
C GLN A 375 -11.64 -24.00 -1.89
N VAL A 376 -11.94 -22.89 -2.60
CA VAL A 376 -12.95 -21.92 -2.20
C VAL A 376 -14.20 -22.06 -3.08
N GLU A 377 -15.33 -22.36 -2.44
CA GLU A 377 -16.63 -22.36 -3.11
C GLU A 377 -17.01 -20.95 -3.62
N GLY A 378 -17.48 -20.89 -4.88
CA GLY A 378 -17.87 -19.65 -5.54
C GLY A 378 -16.70 -18.77 -5.99
N ALA A 379 -15.46 -19.28 -5.97
CA ALA A 379 -14.30 -18.54 -6.44
C ALA A 379 -14.42 -18.13 -7.91
N LEU A 380 -13.88 -16.96 -8.24
CA LEU A 380 -13.71 -16.53 -9.63
C LEU A 380 -12.73 -17.45 -10.36
N SER A 381 -12.91 -17.60 -11.67
CA SER A 381 -12.24 -18.61 -12.49
C SER A 381 -10.73 -18.39 -12.67
N GLU A 382 -10.29 -17.14 -12.78
CA GLU A 382 -8.88 -16.80 -12.86
C GLU A 382 -8.25 -16.87 -11.46
N PRO A 383 -6.98 -17.34 -11.31
CA PRO A 383 -6.27 -17.32 -10.04
C PRO A 383 -6.19 -15.93 -9.43
N LEU A 384 -6.18 -15.84 -8.10
CA LEU A 384 -5.99 -14.60 -7.36
C LEU A 384 -4.49 -14.24 -7.30
N PRO A 385 -4.03 -13.13 -7.89
CA PRO A 385 -2.70 -12.61 -7.65
C PRO A 385 -2.59 -12.10 -6.20
N THR A 386 -1.56 -12.56 -5.48
CA THR A 386 -1.21 -12.04 -4.15
C THR A 386 0.24 -11.59 -4.17
N LEU A 387 0.47 -10.33 -3.82
CA LEU A 387 1.74 -9.64 -4.05
C LEU A 387 2.32 -9.11 -2.75
N VAL A 388 3.64 -9.20 -2.61
CA VAL A 388 4.42 -8.66 -1.51
C VAL A 388 5.33 -7.56 -2.04
N SER A 389 5.17 -6.34 -1.53
CA SER A 389 5.97 -5.17 -1.85
C SER A 389 6.51 -4.52 -0.57
N GLY A 390 7.12 -5.32 0.30
CA GLY A 390 7.68 -4.89 1.60
C GLY A 390 9.18 -4.58 1.58
N ALA A 391 9.81 -4.44 0.41
CA ALA A 391 11.23 -4.10 0.30
C ALA A 391 11.51 -2.57 0.35
N GLY A 392 10.64 -1.77 1.00
CA GLY A 392 10.70 -0.31 0.93
C GLY A 392 11.91 0.31 1.62
N ALA A 393 12.44 -0.33 2.67
CA ALA A 393 13.64 0.16 3.35
C ALA A 393 14.53 -0.90 4.00
N LYS A 394 13.95 -2.02 4.46
CA LYS A 394 14.71 -3.13 5.06
C LYS A 394 15.16 -4.13 3.99
N TRP A 395 16.23 -4.86 4.30
CA TRP A 395 16.89 -5.80 3.40
C TRP A 395 16.89 -7.18 4.04
N ARG A 396 16.07 -8.10 3.54
CA ARG A 396 16.02 -9.48 4.03
C ARG A 396 16.12 -10.48 2.88
N PRO A 397 16.86 -11.59 3.05
CA PRO A 397 16.89 -12.64 2.05
C PRO A 397 15.56 -13.41 2.05
N HIS A 398 15.16 -13.92 0.88
CA HIS A 398 14.12 -14.95 0.80
C HIS A 398 14.69 -16.30 1.24
N HIS A 399 13.85 -17.33 1.33
CA HIS A 399 14.27 -18.67 1.74
C HIS A 399 13.92 -19.71 0.67
N PRO A 400 14.81 -19.98 -0.31
CA PRO A 400 14.48 -20.80 -1.48
C PRO A 400 13.97 -22.21 -1.16
N ALA A 401 14.58 -22.89 -0.19
CA ALA A 401 14.14 -24.22 0.22
C ALA A 401 12.73 -24.22 0.84
N PHE A 402 12.38 -23.18 1.60
CA PHE A 402 11.04 -23.01 2.17
C PHE A 402 10.01 -22.70 1.09
N ILE A 403 10.32 -21.82 0.13
CA ILE A 403 9.45 -21.56 -1.03
C ILE A 403 9.13 -22.87 -1.75
N ALA A 404 10.14 -23.69 -2.03
CA ALA A 404 9.96 -24.98 -2.70
C ALA A 404 9.11 -25.97 -1.89
N GLU A 405 9.30 -26.05 -0.56
CA GLU A 405 8.47 -26.90 0.30
C GLU A 405 7.04 -26.36 0.43
N GLN A 406 6.83 -25.05 0.40
CA GLN A 406 5.48 -24.45 0.38
C GLN A 406 4.73 -24.84 -0.89
N GLU A 407 5.32 -24.66 -2.08
CA GLU A 407 4.67 -25.02 -3.35
C GLU A 407 4.33 -26.52 -3.43
N LYS A 408 5.18 -27.37 -2.85
CA LYS A 408 4.93 -28.81 -2.74
C LYS A 408 3.80 -29.13 -1.74
N THR A 409 3.68 -28.35 -0.68
CA THR A 409 2.70 -28.56 0.39
C THR A 409 1.32 -28.02 0.02
N TYR A 410 1.26 -26.92 -0.73
CA TYR A 410 0.03 -26.21 -1.09
C TYR A 410 -0.14 -26.17 -2.62
N PRO A 411 -0.86 -27.13 -3.22
CA PRO A 411 -1.05 -27.20 -4.67
C PRO A 411 -1.77 -25.98 -5.26
N GLU A 412 -2.48 -25.22 -4.44
CA GLU A 412 -3.14 -23.98 -4.84
C GLU A 412 -2.18 -22.80 -5.04
N LEU A 413 -0.98 -22.85 -4.44
CA LEU A 413 0.03 -21.81 -4.53
C LEU A 413 0.87 -21.98 -5.80
N THR A 414 1.14 -20.86 -6.47
CA THR A 414 2.21 -20.76 -7.46
C THR A 414 3.05 -19.52 -7.19
N THR A 415 4.37 -19.70 -7.06
CA THR A 415 5.33 -18.59 -7.00
C THR A 415 5.66 -18.17 -8.42
N VAL A 416 5.15 -17.01 -8.83
CA VAL A 416 5.46 -16.43 -10.14
C VAL A 416 6.88 -15.88 -10.13
N TRP A 417 7.24 -15.17 -9.06
CA TRP A 417 8.56 -14.58 -8.87
C TRP A 417 8.78 -14.20 -7.40
N SER A 418 10.01 -14.35 -6.91
CA SER A 418 10.40 -13.92 -5.56
C SER A 418 11.81 -13.35 -5.57
N ARG A 419 12.01 -12.23 -4.88
CA ARG A 419 13.30 -11.58 -4.74
C ARG A 419 13.48 -11.01 -3.33
N GLY A 420 14.34 -11.67 -2.57
CA GLY A 420 14.94 -11.10 -1.36
C GLY A 420 16.29 -10.44 -1.62
N SER A 421 16.93 -9.97 -0.55
CA SER A 421 18.19 -9.23 -0.57
C SER A 421 18.16 -8.12 -1.63
N THR A 422 17.15 -7.27 -1.51
CA THR A 422 16.89 -6.13 -2.39
C THR A 422 16.13 -5.06 -1.63
N TRP A 423 16.18 -3.83 -2.14
CA TRP A 423 15.14 -2.84 -1.91
C TRP A 423 14.23 -2.77 -3.14
N GLY A 424 13.08 -2.11 -3.02
CA GLY A 424 12.24 -1.78 -4.18
C GLY A 424 10.77 -1.60 -3.85
N PHE A 425 9.98 -1.51 -4.92
CA PHE A 425 8.54 -1.31 -4.89
C PHE A 425 7.89 -1.93 -6.13
N MET A 426 6.57 -2.00 -6.16
CA MET A 426 5.82 -2.43 -7.33
C MET A 426 5.21 -1.24 -8.06
N TYR A 427 5.39 -1.19 -9.37
CA TYR A 427 4.72 -0.25 -10.26
C TYR A 427 3.62 -0.99 -11.03
N VAL A 428 2.39 -0.50 -10.92
CA VAL A 428 1.21 -1.16 -11.46
C VAL A 428 0.65 -0.36 -12.62
N VAL A 429 0.31 -1.04 -13.71
CA VAL A 429 -0.40 -0.48 -14.86
C VAL A 429 -1.66 -1.29 -15.12
N VAL A 430 -2.81 -0.63 -15.04
CA VAL A 430 -4.14 -1.21 -15.33
C VAL A 430 -4.64 -0.62 -16.64
N GLU A 431 -4.84 -1.46 -17.64
CA GLU A 431 -5.39 -1.10 -18.94
C GLU A 431 -6.35 -2.20 -19.40
N GLY A 432 -7.61 -1.85 -19.61
CA GLY A 432 -8.60 -2.86 -19.98
C GLY A 432 -8.76 -3.92 -18.88
N ASP A 433 -8.74 -5.19 -19.31
CA ASP A 433 -8.76 -6.37 -18.44
C ASP A 433 -7.35 -6.92 -18.16
N ALA A 434 -6.30 -6.10 -18.33
CA ALA A 434 -4.94 -6.44 -17.95
C ALA A 434 -4.43 -5.55 -16.81
N MET A 435 -3.84 -6.18 -15.79
CA MET A 435 -3.04 -5.55 -14.74
C MET A 435 -1.61 -6.03 -14.87
N GLN A 436 -0.72 -5.14 -15.30
CA GLN A 436 0.71 -5.38 -15.34
C GLN A 436 1.37 -4.90 -14.06
N ILE A 437 2.28 -5.72 -13.53
CA ILE A 437 3.06 -5.45 -12.33
C ILE A 437 4.52 -5.46 -12.72
N GLU A 438 5.24 -4.40 -12.38
CA GLU A 438 6.68 -4.30 -12.52
C GLU A 438 7.32 -4.22 -11.14
N ALA A 439 8.24 -5.13 -10.85
CA ALA A 439 9.09 -5.04 -9.67
C ALA A 439 10.27 -4.11 -9.98
N VAL A 440 10.28 -2.92 -9.36
CA VAL A 440 11.29 -1.89 -9.61
C VAL A 440 12.30 -1.88 -8.46
N VAL A 441 13.56 -2.07 -8.80
CA VAL A 441 14.67 -2.18 -7.85
C VAL A 441 15.63 -0.98 -8.03
N PRO A 442 15.85 -0.17 -6.98
CA PRO A 442 16.86 0.89 -7.00
C PRO A 442 18.28 0.31 -6.95
N ALA A 443 19.25 1.08 -7.44
CA ALA A 443 20.66 0.85 -7.19
C ALA A 443 20.97 1.09 -5.69
N THR A 444 21.91 0.30 -5.15
CA THR A 444 22.32 0.35 -3.74
C THR A 444 23.38 1.41 -3.45
N ASP A 445 23.85 2.12 -4.49
CA ASP A 445 24.88 3.16 -4.43
C ASP A 445 24.31 4.58 -4.28
N PHE A 446 22.99 4.70 -4.05
CA PHE A 446 22.27 5.97 -3.90
C PHE A 446 22.32 6.88 -5.14
N SER A 447 22.65 6.35 -6.32
CA SER A 447 22.76 7.10 -7.59
C SER A 447 21.44 7.55 -8.21
N ARG A 448 20.30 7.18 -7.60
CA ARG A 448 18.92 7.31 -8.16
C ARG A 448 18.68 6.51 -9.45
N GLN A 449 19.58 5.60 -9.80
CA GLN A 449 19.29 4.63 -10.85
C GLN A 449 18.35 3.55 -10.32
N SER A 450 17.43 3.10 -11.16
CA SER A 450 16.59 1.94 -10.89
C SER A 450 16.37 1.13 -12.16
N ARG A 451 15.97 -0.13 -12.01
CA ARG A 451 15.62 -1.02 -13.12
C ARG A 451 14.35 -1.78 -12.79
N VAL A 452 13.61 -2.15 -13.84
CA VAL A 452 12.58 -3.18 -13.73
C VAL A 452 13.29 -4.53 -13.70
N GLU A 453 13.17 -5.26 -12.60
CA GLU A 453 13.81 -6.56 -12.41
C GLU A 453 12.89 -7.71 -12.87
N HIS A 454 11.58 -7.52 -12.78
CA HIS A 454 10.59 -8.49 -13.25
C HIS A 454 9.31 -7.79 -13.68
N THR A 455 8.60 -8.39 -14.64
CA THR A 455 7.27 -7.95 -15.08
C THR A 455 6.35 -9.16 -15.17
N ALA A 456 5.18 -9.06 -14.53
CA ALA A 456 4.09 -10.02 -14.63
C ALA A 456 2.83 -9.31 -15.12
N THR A 457 1.90 -10.04 -15.75
CA THR A 457 0.62 -9.48 -16.20
C THR A 457 -0.49 -10.45 -15.89
N PHE A 458 -1.51 -9.94 -15.21
CA PHE A 458 -2.67 -10.70 -14.76
C PHE A 458 -3.91 -10.23 -15.51
N ARG A 459 -4.76 -11.18 -15.87
CA ARG A 459 -6.08 -10.86 -16.40
C ARG A 459 -7.02 -10.53 -15.26
N ARG A 460 -7.98 -9.66 -15.54
CA ARG A 460 -9.09 -9.40 -14.63
C ARG A 460 -9.83 -10.70 -14.30
N ARG A 461 -10.23 -10.87 -13.05
CA ARG A 461 -10.95 -12.05 -12.59
C ARG A 461 -12.43 -11.83 -12.92
N ASN A 462 -12.92 -12.49 -13.97
CA ASN A 462 -14.25 -12.26 -14.51
C ASN A 462 -15.36 -12.63 -13.52
N ARG A 463 -16.37 -11.77 -13.43
CA ARG A 463 -17.63 -11.99 -12.71
C ARG A 463 -18.69 -12.11 -13.80
N ASP A 464 -19.11 -13.35 -14.12
CA ASP A 464 -20.15 -13.60 -15.14
C ASP A 464 -21.48 -12.89 -14.82
#